data_AF-A0A2N0BC44-F1
#
_entry.id   AF-A0A2N0BC44-F1
#
_cell.length_a   1.000
_cell.length_b   1.000
_cell.length_c   1.000
_cell.angle_alpha   90.00
_cell.angle_beta   90.00
_cell.angle_gamma   90.00
#
_symmetry.space_group_name_H-M   'P 1'
#
loop_
_entity.id
_entity.type
_entity.pdbx_description
1 polymer ?
#
loop_
_entity_poly.entity_id
_entity_poly.type
_entity_poly.pdbx_seq_one_letter_code
_entity_poly.pdbx_strand_id
1 'polypeptide(L)' 'MSGRVYEWKNLGESRTVRADVVIVGTGCGGATLAHELSKNGKKVVLIEEGGYYHTGTFDNRE' A
#
# COMPACT_ATOMS: atom_id res chain seq x y z
N MET A 1 -10.77 4.36 1.70
CA MET A 1 -9.90 3.28 2.22
C MET A 1 -9.27 3.74 3.52
N SER A 2 -9.67 3.20 4.66
CA SER A 2 -8.97 3.44 5.93
C SER A 2 -7.85 2.42 6.09
N GLY A 3 -6.75 2.63 5.35
CA GLY A 3 -5.52 1.84 5.50
C GLY A 3 -4.56 2.54 6.45
N ARG A 4 -3.79 1.77 7.23
CA ARG A 4 -2.59 2.31 7.90
C ARG A 4 -1.43 2.23 6.92
N VAL A 5 -0.78 3.37 6.69
CA VAL A 5 0.43 3.47 5.87
C VAL A 5 1.63 3.47 6.82
N TYR A 6 2.63 2.66 6.49
CA TYR A 6 3.92 2.68 7.16
C TYR A 6 4.99 2.91 6.11
N GLU A 7 5.88 3.85 6.37
CA GLU A 7 7.08 4.05 5.56
C GLU A 7 8.25 3.30 6.21
N TRP A 8 9.23 2.89 5.40
CA TRP A 8 10.41 2.15 5.87
C TRP A 8 11.13 2.88 7.03
N LYS A 9 11.19 4.21 6.97
CA LYS A 9 11.79 5.08 8.01
C LYS A 9 11.06 5.03 9.36
N ASN A 10 9.81 4.59 9.39
CA ASN A 10 8.93 4.58 10.55
C ASN A 10 8.49 3.16 10.97
N LEU A 11 9.08 2.11 10.40
CA LEU A 11 8.64 0.73 10.65
C LEU A 11 8.98 0.25 12.08
N GLY A 12 10.08 0.75 12.64
CA GLY A 12 10.62 0.31 13.93
C GLY A 12 11.11 -1.13 13.85
N GLU A 13 10.57 -1.99 14.71
CA GLU A 13 10.82 -3.43 14.69
C GLU A 13 9.96 -4.16 13.64
N SER A 14 10.35 -5.41 13.32
CA SER A 14 9.56 -6.28 12.45
C SER A 14 8.15 -6.49 13.00
N ARG A 15 7.16 -6.55 12.09
CA ARG A 15 5.74 -6.73 12.47
C ARG A 15 5.14 -7.93 11.78
N THR A 16 4.28 -8.63 12.51
CA THR A 16 3.40 -9.66 11.95
C THR A 16 2.05 -9.05 11.64
N VAL A 17 1.62 -9.13 10.38
CA VAL A 17 0.31 -8.67 9.92
C VAL A 17 -0.46 -9.85 9.35
N ARG A 18 -1.70 -10.06 9.83
CA ARG A 18 -2.60 -11.07 9.27
C ARG A 18 -3.34 -10.48 8.07
N ALA A 19 -3.27 -11.16 6.94
CA ALA A 19 -3.92 -10.77 5.70
C ALA A 19 -4.53 -12.00 5.02
N ASP A 20 -5.55 -11.77 4.20
CA ASP A 20 -6.05 -12.79 3.28
C ASP A 20 -5.19 -12.83 2.01
N VAL A 21 -4.66 -11.66 1.60
CA VAL A 21 -3.82 -11.50 0.41
C VAL A 21 -2.70 -10.50 0.69
N VAL A 22 -1.49 -10.81 0.22
CA VAL A 22 -0.33 -9.90 0.19
C VAL A 22 0.00 -9.59 -1.27
N ILE A 23 0.10 -8.31 -1.61
CA ILE A 23 0.49 -7.83 -2.94
C ILE A 23 1.82 -7.08 -2.79
N VAL A 24 2.82 -7.51 -3.56
CA VAL A 24 4.15 -6.90 -3.63
C VAL A 24 4.25 -6.15 -4.95
N GLY A 25 4.47 -4.83 -4.86
CA GLY A 25 4.33 -3.88 -5.97
C GLY A 25 2.93 -3.27 -6.02
N THR A 26 2.87 -1.94 -5.96
CA THR A 26 1.66 -1.11 -5.93
C THR A 26 1.50 -0.22 -7.17
N GLY A 27 2.16 -0.60 -8.27
CA GLY A 27 1.90 -0.03 -9.59
C GLY A 27 0.47 -0.31 -10.08
N CYS A 28 0.20 -0.02 -11.35
CA CYS A 28 -1.15 -0.06 -11.93
C CYS A 28 -1.89 -1.40 -11.69
N GLY A 29 -1.22 -2.54 -11.89
CA GLY A 29 -1.81 -3.86 -11.66
C GLY A 29 -2.07 -4.16 -10.19
N GLY A 30 -1.08 -3.93 -9.33
CA GLY A 30 -1.17 -4.22 -7.91
C GLY A 30 -2.22 -3.37 -7.19
N ALA A 31 -2.26 -2.07 -7.48
CA ALA A 31 -3.24 -1.15 -6.91
C ALA A 31 -4.67 -1.49 -7.37
N THR A 32 -4.86 -1.82 -8.66
CA THR A 32 -6.17 -2.21 -9.21
C THR A 32 -6.68 -3.49 -8.54
N LEU A 33 -5.83 -4.52 -8.43
CA LEU A 33 -6.19 -5.76 -7.76
C LEU A 33 -6.51 -5.53 -6.27
N ALA A 34 -5.70 -4.72 -5.58
CA ALA A 34 -5.95 -4.38 -4.18
C ALA A 34 -7.30 -3.69 -3.97
N HIS A 35 -7.67 -2.78 -4.89
CA HIS A 35 -8.96 -2.10 -4.86
C HIS A 35 -10.13 -3.09 -4.92
N GLU A 36 -10.13 -3.96 -5.94
CA GLU A 36 -11.21 -4.93 -6.13
C GLU A 36 -11.29 -5.97 -5.00
N LEU A 37 -10.15 -6.49 -4.53
CA LEU A 37 -10.13 -7.44 -3.42
C LEU A 37 -10.62 -6.80 -2.11
N SER A 38 -10.20 -5.57 -1.82
CA SER A 38 -10.64 -4.84 -0.62
C SER A 38 -12.14 -4.54 -0.67
N LYS A 39 -12.66 -4.16 -1.85
CA LYS A 39 -14.10 -3.94 -2.08
C LYS A 39 -14.93 -5.21 -1.86
N ASN A 40 -14.35 -6.37 -2.15
CA ASN A 40 -14.93 -7.68 -1.87
C ASN A 40 -14.66 -8.20 -0.44
N GLY A 41 -14.23 -7.33 0.49
CA GLY A 41 -14.10 -7.63 1.92
C GLY A 41 -12.84 -8.39 2.31
N LYS A 42 -11.86 -8.54 1.41
CA LYS A 42 -10.58 -9.17 1.75
C LYS A 42 -9.67 -8.22 2.53
N LYS A 43 -8.93 -8.76 3.50
CA LYS A 43 -7.84 -8.05 4.19
C LYS A 43 -6.60 -8.09 3.31
N VAL A 44 -6.29 -6.98 2.66
CA VAL A 44 -5.17 -6.87 1.72
C VAL A 44 -4.01 -6.12 2.37
N VAL A 45 -2.80 -6.67 2.28
CA VAL A 45 -1.54 -5.98 2.59
C VAL A 45 -0.84 -5.63 1.30
N LEU A 46 -0.38 -4.39 1.21
CA LEU A 46 0.39 -3.85 0.10
C LEU A 46 1.83 -3.61 0.56
N ILE A 47 2.80 -4.00 -0.26
CA ILE A 47 4.22 -3.71 -0.06
C ILE A 47 4.75 -3.02 -1.31
N GLU A 48 5.44 -1.91 -1.14
CA GLU A 48 6.03 -1.11 -2.21
C GLU A 48 7.47 -0.74 -1.82
N GLU A 49 8.37 -0.74 -2.79
CA GLU A 49 9.76 -0.32 -2.58
C GLU A 49 9.85 1.20 -2.49
N GLY A 50 9.08 1.91 -3.33
CA GLY A 50 9.03 3.36 -3.39
C GLY A 50 8.38 4.04 -2.17
N GLY A 51 8.43 5.38 -2.18
CA GLY A 51 7.79 6.22 -1.17
C GLY A 51 6.25 6.26 -1.29
N TYR A 52 5.60 6.75 -0.25
CA TYR A 52 4.16 6.99 -0.27
C TYR A 52 3.84 8.34 -0.93
N TYR A 53 3.59 8.30 -2.24
CA TYR A 53 3.23 9.47 -3.04
C TYR A 53 1.71 9.56 -3.22
N HIS A 54 1.13 10.68 -2.79
CA HIS A 54 -0.28 10.99 -2.99
C HIS A 54 -0.42 12.31 -3.75
N THR A 55 -1.63 12.70 -4.14
CA THR A 55 -1.83 13.90 -4.95
C THR A 55 -1.24 15.18 -4.34
N GLY A 56 -1.18 15.26 -3.01
CA GLY A 56 -0.57 16.37 -2.29
C GLY A 56 0.97 16.40 -2.27
N THR A 57 1.64 15.33 -2.72
CA THR A 57 3.11 15.26 -2.81
C THR A 57 3.64 15.57 -4.20
N PHE A 58 2.78 15.73 -5.20
CA PHE A 58 3.21 16.12 -6.55
C PHE A 58 3.53 17.61 -6.55
N ASP A 59 4.77 17.96 -6.86
CA ASP A 59 5.23 19.35 -6.91
C ASP A 59 5.10 19.98 -8.31
N ASN A 60 4.54 19.26 -9.30
CA ASN A 60 4.37 19.68 -10.70
C ASN A 60 5.63 20.33 -11.31
N ARG A 61 6.82 19.95 -10.82
CA ARG A 61 8.11 20.46 -11.30
C ARG A 61 8.81 19.53 -12.28
N GLU A 62 8.10 18.53 -12.78
CA GLU A 62 8.49 17.72 -13.94
C GLU A 62 7.85 18.25 -15.22
#